data_AF-A0A1Y6HNA2-F1
#
_entry.id   AF-A0A1Y6HNA2-F1
#
_cell.length_a   1.000
_cell.length_b   1.000
_cell.length_c   1.000
_cell.angle_alpha   90.00
_cell.angle_beta   90.00
_cell.angle_gamma   90.00
#
_symmetry.space_group_name_H-M   'P 1'
#
loop_
_entity.id
_entity.type
_entity.pdbx_description
1 polymer ?
#
loop_
_entity_poly.entity_id
_entity_poly.type
_entity_poly.pdbx_seq_one_letter_code
_entity_poly.pdbx_strand_id
1 'polypeptide(L)'
;MWNRATAPSPDGARHGIGIGIGIGIGMSTIYCQPCALLAGVDAGHSHIAQCFIGCRSLHPSRALFMPLSRHLLTLLLVVAAPCIAAAATRYTPVQQMAPFVIGDAQLTPDYWIQRSRTAQTPRMNAMQIAGFNTHLMRDDASMHDLWQLPETLPAADVRARIQALSATPMRALYDANGNAIAATRLEALRNALALDALPDQVTPRFALVVKRAALRTFPTSQRVFTSTDDHDIDRFQESALYPGTPVAVLHGSADGAWQFVLAANYAAWVATDQIAEGSRAEVLDYAQRGSRMIVTGAHVQTAYTPELPAGSALTLDMGTNLPLLSDWPPQQPVHGQLPLAAYVVQLPLRIADGRLQLVPALIPRAADVRIGPLPASDAALLRQAFKFLGERYGWGNDYDARDCSGFVLDVYRSLGIVLPRNTGDQARSPVLRRVPFDVRAPMPQRLQQLAQVQIGDLIYLPGHVMLVIGHERGAPWVIHDVAGANYRAADGSVQRARLNGVSVTPLLPLLASDGTPFIDNITGIHRIVPIGSP
;
A
#
# COMPACT_ATOMS: atom_id res chain seq x y z
N MET A 1 -26.32 -52.47 -12.83
CA MET A 1 -26.09 -53.52 -13.84
C MET A 1 -24.61 -53.60 -14.09
N TRP A 2 -24.03 -54.77 -13.82
CA TRP A 2 -22.62 -55.07 -14.02
C TRP A 2 -22.32 -55.22 -15.51
N ASN A 3 -21.12 -54.79 -15.94
CA ASN A 3 -20.25 -55.70 -16.67
C ASN A 3 -18.77 -55.29 -16.53
N ARG A 4 -18.00 -56.23 -16.02
CA ARG A 4 -16.54 -56.28 -15.97
C ARG A 4 -16.02 -56.99 -17.23
N ALA A 5 -14.70 -56.86 -17.38
CA ALA A 5 -13.77 -57.73 -18.10
C ALA A 5 -13.60 -57.36 -19.58
N THR A 6 -12.39 -57.29 -20.14
CA THR A 6 -11.13 -57.99 -19.85
C THR A 6 -9.94 -57.18 -20.39
N ALA A 7 -8.79 -57.26 -19.71
CA ALA A 7 -7.47 -57.08 -20.33
C ALA A 7 -6.93 -58.46 -20.74
N PRO A 8 -5.98 -58.52 -21.68
CA PRO A 8 -4.65 -59.00 -21.29
C PRO A 8 -3.48 -58.20 -21.89
N SER A 9 -2.32 -58.44 -21.28
CA SER A 9 -1.00 -57.83 -21.50
C SER A 9 -0.15 -58.64 -22.52
N PRO A 10 1.20 -58.52 -22.58
CA PRO A 10 1.99 -57.77 -23.56
C PRO A 10 2.92 -58.67 -24.42
N ASP A 11 3.62 -58.09 -25.40
CA ASP A 11 4.91 -58.49 -26.04
C ASP A 11 4.97 -57.84 -27.44
N GLY A 12 6.07 -57.38 -28.05
CA GLY A 12 7.50 -57.41 -27.81
C GLY A 12 8.24 -56.98 -29.11
N ALA A 13 9.54 -56.68 -29.00
CA ALA A 13 10.56 -56.44 -30.06
C ALA A 13 10.50 -55.10 -30.85
N ARG A 14 11.49 -54.17 -30.78
CA ARG A 14 12.95 -54.15 -31.08
C ARG A 14 13.32 -53.86 -32.56
N HIS A 15 14.33 -52.98 -32.71
CA HIS A 15 15.14 -52.55 -33.89
C HIS A 15 14.63 -51.32 -34.66
N GLY A 16 15.44 -50.30 -35.03
CA GLY A 16 16.89 -50.07 -34.94
C GLY A 16 17.20 -48.57 -35.09
N ILE A 17 18.17 -48.04 -34.35
CA ILE A 17 19.47 -47.51 -34.81
C ILE A 17 19.46 -46.86 -36.21
N GLY A 18 19.68 -45.54 -36.23
CA GLY A 18 20.08 -44.76 -37.40
C GLY A 18 20.75 -43.46 -36.96
N ILE A 19 22.08 -43.50 -36.85
CA ILE A 19 22.98 -42.37 -36.60
C ILE A 19 23.10 -41.55 -37.89
N GLY A 20 22.98 -40.22 -37.80
CA GLY A 20 23.22 -39.30 -38.91
C GLY A 20 23.83 -37.99 -38.39
N ILE A 21 25.16 -37.95 -38.36
CA ILE A 21 25.99 -36.77 -38.13
C ILE A 21 25.93 -35.89 -39.39
N GLY A 22 25.62 -34.60 -39.23
CA GLY A 22 25.67 -33.61 -40.30
C GLY A 22 26.35 -32.34 -39.81
N ILE A 23 27.66 -32.24 -40.09
CA ILE A 23 28.48 -31.03 -39.96
C ILE A 23 28.12 -30.10 -41.13
N GLY A 24 27.84 -28.83 -40.84
CA GLY A 24 27.61 -27.79 -41.85
C GLY A 24 28.30 -26.48 -41.44
N ILE A 25 29.47 -26.25 -42.02
CA ILE A 25 30.25 -25.00 -41.96
C ILE A 25 29.60 -24.00 -42.92
N GLY A 26 29.44 -22.74 -42.51
CA GLY A 26 28.96 -21.66 -43.36
C GLY A 26 29.42 -20.29 -42.87
N MET A 27 30.49 -19.78 -43.48
CA MET A 27 31.09 -18.45 -43.33
C MET A 27 30.22 -17.34 -43.92
N SER A 28 30.34 -16.14 -43.32
CA SER A 28 30.22 -14.78 -43.91
C SER A 28 28.86 -14.40 -44.52
N THR A 29 28.27 -13.23 -44.26
CA THR A 29 28.80 -11.91 -44.64
C THR A 29 27.87 -10.82 -44.08
N ILE A 30 28.49 -9.71 -43.66
CA ILE A 30 27.87 -8.41 -43.34
C ILE A 30 27.25 -7.83 -44.62
N TYR A 31 25.98 -7.39 -44.56
CA TYR A 31 25.44 -6.48 -45.58
C TYR A 31 24.89 -5.21 -44.94
N CYS A 32 25.41 -4.10 -45.45
CA CYS A 32 25.03 -2.72 -45.21
C CYS A 32 24.07 -2.26 -46.32
N GLN A 33 23.37 -1.14 -46.05
CA GLN A 33 22.73 -0.17 -46.97
C GLN A 33 21.31 -0.47 -47.53
N PRO A 34 20.55 0.57 -48.01
CA PRO A 34 20.86 2.01 -48.09
C PRO A 34 19.78 3.00 -47.57
N CYS A 35 20.22 4.23 -47.30
CA CYS A 35 19.41 5.45 -47.38
C CYS A 35 18.97 5.71 -48.83
N ALA A 36 17.73 6.15 -49.03
CA ALA A 36 17.29 6.81 -50.25
C ALA A 36 16.98 8.29 -49.96
N LEU A 37 17.69 9.17 -50.67
CA LEU A 37 17.44 10.59 -50.87
C LEU A 37 16.34 10.82 -51.91
N LEU A 38 15.53 11.86 -51.73
CA LEU A 38 14.91 12.74 -52.73
C LEU A 38 14.68 14.08 -52.00
N ALA A 39 15.57 15.08 -52.10
CA ALA A 39 15.73 16.10 -53.14
C ALA A 39 14.63 17.20 -53.12
N GLY A 40 15.07 18.46 -52.93
CA GLY A 40 14.29 19.71 -52.99
C GLY A 40 14.79 20.73 -51.95
N VAL A 41 15.90 21.47 -52.17
CA VAL A 41 15.96 22.84 -52.79
C VAL A 41 15.20 23.86 -51.91
N ASP A 42 15.75 24.94 -51.31
CA ASP A 42 16.97 25.72 -51.53
C ASP A 42 17.32 26.63 -50.32
N ALA A 43 18.59 27.04 -50.30
CA ALA A 43 19.22 28.27 -49.79
C ALA A 43 18.85 28.92 -48.42
N GLY A 44 19.88 29.14 -47.59
CA GLY A 44 19.86 30.16 -46.53
C GLY A 44 21.03 30.17 -45.53
N HIS A 45 22.24 30.41 -46.02
CA HIS A 45 23.54 30.62 -45.35
C HIS A 45 23.65 30.99 -43.84
N SER A 46 24.54 30.21 -43.20
CA SER A 46 25.47 30.41 -42.07
C SER A 46 26.30 31.74 -42.15
N HIS A 47 27.10 32.25 -41.21
CA HIS A 47 27.81 31.84 -39.97
C HIS A 47 28.11 33.18 -39.21
N ILE A 48 28.43 33.22 -37.90
CA ILE A 48 29.80 33.27 -37.37
C ILE A 48 29.75 33.20 -35.82
N ALA A 49 30.69 32.44 -35.27
CA ALA A 49 30.92 32.17 -33.86
C ALA A 49 31.58 33.32 -33.09
N GLN A 50 31.45 33.33 -31.76
CA GLN A 50 32.57 33.57 -30.83
C GLN A 50 32.19 33.28 -29.37
N CYS A 51 32.96 32.38 -28.74
CA CYS A 51 33.08 32.23 -27.28
C CYS A 51 34.21 33.14 -26.77
N PHE A 52 34.11 33.65 -25.53
CA PHE A 52 35.02 33.38 -24.40
C PHE A 52 34.86 34.41 -23.24
N ILE A 53 34.60 33.87 -22.03
CA ILE A 53 35.20 34.14 -20.70
C ILE A 53 35.51 35.58 -20.23
N GLY A 54 35.14 35.90 -18.97
CA GLY A 54 36.10 36.55 -18.04
C GLY A 54 35.59 37.63 -17.08
N CYS A 55 35.51 37.26 -15.80
CA CYS A 55 35.22 38.03 -14.57
C CYS A 55 36.00 39.33 -14.28
N ARG A 56 35.34 40.22 -13.50
CA ARG A 56 35.83 41.12 -12.40
C ARG A 56 36.84 42.21 -12.76
N SER A 57 36.93 43.39 -12.13
CA SER A 57 36.26 44.17 -11.08
C SER A 57 37.15 45.42 -10.89
N LEU A 58 36.63 46.59 -10.50
CA LEU A 58 37.20 47.54 -9.50
C LEU A 58 36.67 48.98 -9.68
N HIS A 59 36.03 49.48 -8.61
CA HIS A 59 35.84 50.89 -8.20
C HIS A 59 37.21 51.54 -7.83
N PRO A 60 37.36 52.84 -7.41
CA PRO A 60 36.39 53.85 -6.90
C PRO A 60 36.60 55.28 -7.50
N SER A 61 35.85 56.36 -7.22
CA SER A 61 35.84 57.17 -5.98
C SER A 61 35.02 58.47 -6.13
N ARG A 62 34.33 58.85 -5.03
CA ARG A 62 34.15 60.18 -4.37
C ARG A 62 33.62 61.39 -5.18
N ALA A 63 32.42 61.91 -4.82
CA ALA A 63 32.15 63.07 -3.91
C ALA A 63 32.15 64.42 -4.69
N LEU A 64 31.23 65.38 -4.58
CA LEU A 64 30.66 66.08 -3.43
C LEU A 64 29.64 67.15 -3.95
N PHE A 65 28.92 67.79 -3.01
CA PHE A 65 28.24 69.12 -3.06
C PHE A 65 26.75 69.24 -3.49
N MET A 66 25.92 69.41 -2.45
CA MET A 66 24.71 70.25 -2.37
C MET A 66 25.11 71.76 -2.33
N PRO A 67 24.23 72.77 -2.54
CA PRO A 67 22.99 72.97 -1.75
C PRO A 67 21.79 73.74 -2.37
N LEU A 68 20.66 73.66 -1.62
CA LEU A 68 19.54 74.62 -1.40
C LEU A 68 18.99 75.52 -2.52
N SER A 69 17.65 75.49 -2.72
CA SER A 69 16.72 76.55 -2.27
C SER A 69 15.26 76.33 -2.75
N ARG A 70 14.33 76.96 -2.00
CA ARG A 70 12.86 76.84 -2.01
C ARG A 70 12.21 77.54 -3.21
N HIS A 71 11.04 77.07 -3.68
CA HIS A 71 9.81 77.87 -3.87
C HIS A 71 8.62 77.01 -4.34
N LEU A 72 7.42 77.42 -3.91
CA LEU A 72 6.08 76.91 -4.21
C LEU A 72 5.76 76.91 -5.72
N LEU A 73 4.96 75.95 -6.22
CA LEU A 73 3.53 76.12 -6.56
C LEU A 73 3.03 74.90 -7.37
N THR A 74 1.83 74.45 -7.02
CA THR A 74 0.94 73.48 -7.66
C THR A 74 0.92 73.44 -9.20
N LEU A 75 0.99 72.23 -9.78
CA LEU A 75 0.06 71.79 -10.83
C LEU A 75 -0.08 70.25 -10.86
N LEU A 76 -1.33 69.80 -10.84
CA LEU A 76 -1.80 68.42 -11.00
C LEU A 76 -1.23 67.76 -12.26
N LEU A 77 -0.79 66.50 -12.15
CA LEU A 77 -1.15 65.46 -13.13
C LEU A 77 -1.03 64.07 -12.51
N VAL A 78 -2.16 63.38 -12.59
CA VAL A 78 -2.47 62.04 -12.12
C VAL A 78 -1.57 61.00 -12.79
N VAL A 79 -0.83 60.21 -12.01
CA VAL A 79 -0.39 58.87 -12.41
C VAL A 79 -0.94 57.90 -11.38
N ALA A 80 -2.09 57.33 -11.70
CA ALA A 80 -2.65 56.18 -11.01
C ALA A 80 -1.73 54.98 -11.26
N ALA A 81 -0.86 54.67 -10.30
CA ALA A 81 -0.24 53.36 -10.20
C ALA A 81 -1.28 52.41 -9.57
N PRO A 82 -1.67 51.31 -10.23
CA PRO A 82 -2.50 50.30 -9.58
C PRO A 82 -1.63 49.61 -8.53
N CYS A 83 -1.86 49.93 -7.25
CA CYS A 83 -1.54 49.02 -6.17
C CYS A 83 -2.29 47.71 -6.48
N ILE A 84 -1.57 46.71 -6.98
CA ILE A 84 -2.03 45.33 -6.94
C ILE A 84 -2.04 44.98 -5.45
N ALA A 85 -3.15 45.29 -4.80
CA ALA A 85 -3.49 44.70 -3.52
C ALA A 85 -3.49 43.20 -3.76
N ALA A 86 -2.48 42.51 -3.22
CA ALA A 86 -2.50 41.07 -3.10
C ALA A 86 -3.88 40.72 -2.54
N ALA A 87 -4.65 39.93 -3.31
CA ALA A 87 -5.96 39.49 -2.88
C ALA A 87 -5.76 38.70 -1.59
N ALA A 88 -5.93 39.39 -0.45
CA ALA A 88 -6.07 38.74 0.83
C ALA A 88 -7.28 37.82 0.66
N THR A 89 -7.03 36.52 0.56
CA THR A 89 -8.04 35.49 0.69
C THR A 89 -8.83 35.82 1.94
N ARG A 90 -10.07 36.29 1.76
CA ARG A 90 -10.97 36.60 2.87
C ARG A 90 -11.15 35.30 3.64
N TYR A 91 -10.47 35.20 4.78
CA TYR A 91 -10.69 34.14 5.75
C TYR A 91 -12.15 34.24 6.16
N THR A 92 -12.95 33.27 5.73
CA THR A 92 -14.28 33.09 6.27
C THR A 92 -14.07 32.30 7.55
N PRO A 93 -14.36 32.86 8.74
CA PRO A 93 -14.23 32.08 9.98
C PRO A 93 -15.04 30.81 9.83
N VAL A 94 -14.48 29.66 10.26
CA VAL A 94 -15.21 28.40 10.35
C VAL A 94 -16.45 28.65 11.21
N GLN A 95 -17.58 28.83 10.53
CA GLN A 95 -18.82 29.30 11.11
C GLN A 95 -19.58 28.08 11.63
N GLN A 96 -19.56 27.89 12.95
CA GLN A 96 -20.07 26.72 13.68
C GLN A 96 -19.42 25.37 13.25
N MET A 97 -19.01 24.56 14.22
CA MET A 97 -18.61 23.17 13.92
C MET A 97 -19.78 22.52 13.17
N ALA A 98 -19.56 22.06 11.93
CA ALA A 98 -20.62 21.44 11.13
C ALA A 98 -21.33 20.38 11.98
N PRO A 99 -22.66 20.22 11.91
CA PRO A 99 -23.30 19.17 12.68
C PRO A 99 -22.79 17.80 12.21
N PHE A 100 -22.72 16.80 13.10
CA PHE A 100 -22.45 15.41 12.73
C PHE A 100 -23.67 14.86 11.97
N VAL A 101 -23.77 15.22 10.69
CA VAL A 101 -24.86 14.87 9.78
C VAL A 101 -24.22 14.42 8.49
N ILE A 102 -24.51 13.18 8.10
CA ILE A 102 -24.00 12.56 6.89
C ILE A 102 -25.20 12.30 5.98
N GLY A 103 -25.19 12.86 4.78
CA GLY A 103 -26.19 12.58 3.75
C GLY A 103 -25.68 11.58 2.73
N ASP A 104 -26.59 11.02 1.94
CA ASP A 104 -26.27 10.02 0.91
C ASP A 104 -25.22 10.51 -0.09
N ALA A 105 -25.23 11.81 -0.40
CA ALA A 105 -24.27 12.40 -1.32
C ALA A 105 -22.82 12.27 -0.81
N GLN A 106 -22.57 12.54 0.48
CA GLN A 106 -21.25 12.41 1.10
C GLN A 106 -20.72 10.97 1.11
N LEU A 107 -21.61 9.98 0.96
CA LEU A 107 -21.30 8.55 0.89
C LEU A 107 -20.92 8.08 -0.52
N THR A 108 -20.71 9.00 -1.47
CA THR A 108 -20.26 8.66 -2.83
C THR A 108 -18.92 9.29 -3.16
N PRO A 109 -18.01 8.60 -3.88
CA PRO A 109 -16.75 9.19 -4.30
C PRO A 109 -16.96 10.36 -5.27
N ASP A 110 -17.96 10.28 -6.15
CA ASP A 110 -18.23 11.32 -7.16
C ASP A 110 -18.56 12.67 -6.54
N TYR A 111 -19.22 12.70 -5.38
CA TYR A 111 -19.47 13.92 -4.62
C TYR A 111 -18.18 14.69 -4.30
N TRP A 112 -17.15 13.97 -3.86
CA TRP A 112 -15.86 14.55 -3.48
C TRP A 112 -15.00 14.86 -4.70
N ILE A 113 -15.03 14.01 -5.72
CA ILE A 113 -14.31 14.19 -6.98
C ILE A 113 -14.76 15.47 -7.68
N GLN A 114 -16.07 15.71 -7.80
CA GLN A 114 -16.62 16.88 -8.48
C GLN A 114 -16.26 18.21 -7.78
N ARG A 115 -15.92 18.17 -6.49
CA ARG A 115 -15.50 19.35 -5.71
C ARG A 115 -14.02 19.69 -5.88
N SER A 116 -13.22 18.79 -6.44
CA SER A 116 -11.79 19.00 -6.68
C SER A 116 -11.51 19.25 -8.16
N ARG A 117 -11.00 20.43 -8.50
CA ARG A 117 -10.64 20.79 -9.88
C ARG A 117 -9.46 19.99 -10.43
N THR A 118 -8.64 19.44 -9.54
CA THR A 118 -7.44 18.67 -9.87
C THR A 118 -7.63 17.18 -9.65
N ALA A 119 -8.87 16.71 -9.44
CA ALA A 119 -9.11 15.34 -9.01
C ALA A 119 -8.55 14.29 -9.99
N GLN A 120 -8.60 14.60 -11.29
CA GLN A 120 -8.13 13.71 -12.35
C GLN A 120 -6.62 13.83 -12.60
N THR A 121 -5.96 14.86 -12.07
CA THR A 121 -4.55 15.11 -12.31
C THR A 121 -3.71 14.11 -11.49
N PRO A 122 -2.87 13.27 -12.12
CA PRO A 122 -1.95 12.42 -11.38
C PRO A 122 -0.98 13.26 -10.54
N ARG A 123 -0.87 12.93 -9.25
CA ARG A 123 0.08 13.54 -8.31
C ARG A 123 1.50 13.01 -8.46
N MET A 124 1.62 11.77 -8.92
CA MET A 124 2.88 11.10 -9.19
C MET A 124 2.78 10.29 -10.48
N ASN A 125 3.84 10.33 -11.28
CA ASN A 125 4.02 9.41 -12.39
C ASN A 125 4.70 8.10 -11.92
N ALA A 126 4.77 7.09 -12.79
CA ALA A 126 5.33 5.78 -12.45
C ALA A 126 6.78 5.83 -11.93
N MET A 127 7.62 6.71 -12.50
CA MET A 127 9.02 6.89 -12.07
C MET A 127 9.10 7.50 -10.66
N GLN A 128 8.24 8.47 -10.36
CA GLN A 128 8.15 9.09 -9.04
C GLN A 128 7.64 8.09 -7.99
N ILE A 129 6.66 7.25 -8.33
CA ILE A 129 6.17 6.18 -7.45
C ILE A 129 7.27 5.16 -7.18
N ALA A 130 8.00 4.72 -8.21
CA ALA A 130 9.14 3.82 -8.04
C ALA A 130 10.20 4.44 -7.12
N GLY A 131 10.57 5.71 -7.36
CA GLY A 131 11.50 6.44 -6.52
C GLY A 131 11.02 6.60 -5.07
N PHE A 132 9.73 6.87 -4.86
CA PHE A 132 9.11 6.92 -3.53
C PHE A 132 9.21 5.56 -2.82
N ASN A 133 8.81 4.47 -3.48
CA ASN A 133 8.87 3.13 -2.91
C ASN A 133 10.31 2.69 -2.60
N THR A 134 11.28 3.04 -3.45
CA THR A 134 12.70 2.77 -3.18
C THR A 134 13.21 3.53 -1.95
N HIS A 135 12.87 4.82 -1.81
CA HIS A 135 13.23 5.57 -0.59
C HIS A 135 12.56 4.98 0.64
N LEU A 136 11.29 4.59 0.52
CA LEU A 136 10.55 3.95 1.61
C LEU A 136 11.22 2.64 2.06
N MET A 137 11.63 1.77 1.14
CA MET A 137 12.32 0.51 1.49
C MET A 137 13.68 0.75 2.13
N ARG A 138 14.39 1.81 1.73
CA ARG A 138 15.75 2.10 2.20
C ARG A 138 15.77 2.84 3.54
N ASP A 139 14.90 3.83 3.70
CA ASP A 139 15.02 4.85 4.75
C ASP A 139 14.03 4.64 5.91
N ASP A 140 12.99 3.82 5.73
CA ASP A 140 12.02 3.51 6.78
C ASP A 140 12.39 2.18 7.48
N ALA A 141 12.69 2.25 8.78
CA ALA A 141 13.13 1.11 9.57
C ALA A 141 12.07 0.00 9.72
N SER A 142 10.79 0.31 9.47
CA SER A 142 9.70 -0.67 9.47
C SER A 142 9.61 -1.47 8.16
N MET A 143 10.40 -1.10 7.15
CA MET A 143 10.40 -1.73 5.84
C MET A 143 11.64 -2.61 5.63
N HIS A 144 11.48 -3.66 4.83
CA HIS A 144 12.47 -4.70 4.67
C HIS A 144 12.63 -5.08 3.19
N ASP A 145 13.79 -4.79 2.61
CA ASP A 145 14.10 -5.22 1.25
C ASP A 145 14.60 -6.68 1.27
N LEU A 146 13.73 -7.60 0.83
CA LEU A 146 14.04 -9.02 0.76
C LEU A 146 15.15 -9.34 -0.27
N TRP A 147 15.38 -8.47 -1.25
CA TRP A 147 16.49 -8.63 -2.20
C TRP A 147 17.84 -8.39 -1.54
N GLN A 148 17.89 -7.47 -0.58
CA GLN A 148 19.08 -7.11 0.18
C GLN A 148 19.26 -7.96 1.44
N LEU A 149 18.40 -8.96 1.66
CA LEU A 149 18.52 -9.85 2.82
C LEU A 149 19.81 -10.67 2.73
N PRO A 150 20.65 -10.71 3.79
CA PRO A 150 21.84 -11.54 3.83
C PRO A 150 21.56 -13.03 3.58
N GLU A 151 22.55 -13.77 3.08
CA GLU A 151 22.45 -15.22 2.91
C GLU A 151 22.28 -15.95 4.24
N THR A 152 22.90 -15.43 5.31
CA THR A 152 22.72 -15.91 6.68
C THR A 152 22.51 -14.75 7.65
N LEU A 153 21.73 -15.00 8.69
CA LEU A 153 21.47 -14.08 9.79
C LEU A 153 21.98 -14.70 11.11
N PRO A 154 22.61 -13.93 12.00
CA PRO A 154 22.91 -14.40 13.34
C PRO A 154 21.64 -14.86 14.08
N ALA A 155 21.73 -15.98 14.79
CA ALA A 155 20.63 -16.49 15.62
C ALA A 155 20.08 -15.44 16.59
N ALA A 156 20.98 -14.60 17.13
CA ALA A 156 20.64 -13.54 18.07
C ALA A 156 19.67 -12.51 17.47
N ASP A 157 19.85 -12.15 16.20
CA ASP A 157 18.99 -11.17 15.51
C ASP A 157 17.60 -11.74 15.26
N VAL A 158 17.52 -13.00 14.82
CA VAL A 158 16.24 -13.70 14.61
C VAL A 158 15.53 -13.90 15.95
N ARG A 159 16.26 -14.32 17.00
CA ARG A 159 15.72 -14.47 18.36
C ARG A 159 15.17 -13.14 18.88
N ALA A 160 15.92 -12.04 18.73
CA ALA A 160 15.49 -10.73 19.18
C ALA A 160 14.21 -10.27 18.49
N ARG A 161 14.07 -10.51 17.17
CA ARG A 161 12.84 -10.22 16.42
C ARG A 161 11.65 -11.02 16.92
N ILE A 162 11.80 -12.33 17.10
CA ILE A 162 10.74 -13.20 17.61
C ILE A 162 10.35 -12.78 19.03
N GLN A 163 11.31 -12.51 19.91
CA GLN A 163 11.05 -12.10 21.29
C GLN A 163 10.41 -10.71 21.39
N ALA A 164 10.75 -9.79 20.49
CA ALA A 164 10.13 -8.47 20.44
C ALA A 164 8.64 -8.55 20.06
N LEU A 165 8.29 -9.42 19.10
CA LEU A 165 6.90 -9.65 18.71
C LEU A 165 6.15 -10.50 19.77
N SER A 166 6.69 -11.67 20.09
CA SER A 166 6.09 -12.67 20.97
C SER A 166 6.42 -12.44 22.45
N ALA A 167 6.50 -11.17 22.88
CA ALA A 167 6.80 -10.81 24.26
C ALA A 167 5.70 -11.30 25.21
N THR A 168 6.05 -11.75 26.42
CA THR A 168 5.06 -12.18 27.42
C THR A 168 4.09 -11.04 27.73
N PRO A 169 2.77 -11.25 27.57
CA PRO A 169 1.78 -10.24 27.91
C PRO A 169 1.87 -9.87 29.40
N MET A 170 2.04 -8.57 29.70
CA MET A 170 2.05 -8.07 31.08
C MET A 170 0.65 -7.84 31.65
N ARG A 171 -0.35 -7.71 30.78
CA ARG A 171 -1.75 -7.51 31.14
C ARG A 171 -2.48 -8.85 31.15
N ALA A 172 -3.55 -8.94 31.96
CA ALA A 172 -4.46 -10.07 31.87
C ALA A 172 -5.05 -10.16 30.46
N LEU A 173 -5.15 -11.38 29.97
CA LEU A 173 -5.80 -11.72 28.71
C LEU A 173 -6.91 -12.71 28.97
N TYR A 174 -7.92 -12.70 28.10
CA TYR A 174 -9.09 -13.57 28.18
C TYR A 174 -9.28 -14.33 26.87
N ASP A 175 -9.79 -15.56 26.93
CA ASP A 175 -10.22 -16.30 25.75
C ASP A 175 -11.60 -15.82 25.26
N ALA A 176 -12.10 -16.41 24.17
CA ALA A 176 -13.39 -16.08 23.59
C ALA A 176 -14.60 -16.39 24.50
N ASN A 177 -14.41 -17.19 25.55
CA ASN A 177 -15.45 -17.51 26.53
C ASN A 177 -15.35 -16.61 27.79
N GLY A 178 -14.40 -15.66 27.81
CA GLY A 178 -14.14 -14.78 28.94
C GLY A 178 -13.30 -15.39 30.05
N ASN A 179 -12.68 -16.57 29.84
CA ASN A 179 -11.78 -17.15 30.83
C ASN A 179 -10.41 -16.50 30.75
N ALA A 180 -9.80 -16.21 31.90
CA ALA A 180 -8.44 -15.69 31.93
C ALA A 180 -7.44 -16.71 31.33
N ILE A 181 -6.51 -16.22 30.50
CA ILE A 181 -5.43 -17.03 29.96
C ILE A 181 -4.46 -17.39 31.08
N ALA A 182 -4.43 -18.67 31.44
CA ALA A 182 -3.58 -19.17 32.51
C ALA A 182 -2.08 -19.02 32.19
N ALA A 183 -1.27 -18.86 33.24
CA ALA A 183 0.19 -18.78 33.10
C ALA A 183 0.78 -20.02 32.39
N THR A 184 0.25 -21.20 32.65
CA THR A 184 0.65 -22.44 31.96
C THR A 184 0.43 -22.38 30.45
N ARG A 185 -0.64 -21.70 30.00
CA ARG A 185 -0.89 -21.48 28.58
C ARG A 185 0.09 -20.48 27.98
N LEU A 186 0.42 -19.40 28.69
CA LEU A 186 1.45 -18.46 28.26
C LEU A 186 2.83 -19.12 28.14
N GLU A 187 3.20 -19.99 29.09
CA GLU A 187 4.43 -20.78 29.00
C GLU A 187 4.39 -21.78 27.83
N ALA A 188 3.25 -22.41 27.55
CA ALA A 188 3.10 -23.26 26.37
C ALA A 188 3.31 -22.46 25.06
N LEU A 189 2.80 -21.23 24.98
CA LEU A 189 3.03 -20.35 23.82
C LEU A 189 4.49 -19.94 23.67
N ARG A 190 5.19 -19.69 24.79
CA ARG A 190 6.64 -19.42 24.79
C ARG A 190 7.44 -20.62 24.31
N ASN A 191 7.11 -21.81 24.79
CA ASN A 191 7.76 -23.05 24.35
C ASN A 191 7.50 -23.34 22.86
N ALA A 192 6.30 -22.99 22.36
CA ALA A 192 5.96 -23.15 20.94
C ALA A 192 6.83 -22.28 20.00
N LEU A 193 7.48 -21.22 20.52
CA LEU A 193 8.41 -20.40 19.74
C LEU A 193 9.68 -21.16 19.33
N ALA A 194 10.02 -22.27 20.00
CA ALA A 194 11.16 -23.14 19.69
C ALA A 194 12.52 -22.43 19.59
N LEU A 195 12.73 -21.34 20.35
CA LEU A 195 13.93 -20.51 20.22
C LEU A 195 15.25 -21.28 20.45
N ASP A 196 15.24 -22.36 21.24
CA ASP A 196 16.43 -23.18 21.49
C ASP A 196 16.82 -24.06 20.28
N ALA A 197 15.94 -24.18 19.29
CA ALA A 197 16.21 -24.86 18.02
C ALA A 197 16.80 -23.93 16.94
N LEU A 198 17.03 -22.65 17.24
CA LEU A 198 17.72 -21.75 16.31
C LEU A 198 19.18 -22.18 16.13
N PRO A 199 19.64 -22.45 14.89
CA PRO A 199 21.06 -22.64 14.63
C PRO A 199 21.83 -21.31 14.81
N ASP A 200 23.14 -21.38 15.04
CA ASP A 200 24.00 -20.18 15.22
C ASP A 200 23.88 -19.18 14.06
N GLN A 201 23.70 -19.70 12.84
CA GLN A 201 23.45 -18.94 11.62
C GLN A 201 22.18 -19.46 10.95
N VAL A 202 21.19 -18.59 10.82
CA VAL A 202 19.91 -18.87 10.16
C VAL A 202 20.06 -18.56 8.67
N THR A 203 19.86 -19.56 7.82
CA THR A 203 19.72 -19.34 6.37
C THR A 203 18.24 -19.09 6.05
N PRO A 204 17.85 -17.88 5.59
CA PRO A 204 16.47 -17.61 5.23
C PRO A 204 16.01 -18.51 4.07
N ARG A 205 14.84 -19.14 4.23
CA ARG A 205 14.14 -19.81 3.13
C ARG A 205 13.13 -18.84 2.53
N PHE A 206 12.78 -18.98 1.26
CA PHE A 206 11.88 -18.03 0.61
C PHE A 206 10.57 -18.71 0.25
N ALA A 207 9.47 -17.98 0.37
CA ALA A 207 8.15 -18.50 0.07
C ALA A 207 7.24 -17.43 -0.53
N LEU A 208 6.20 -17.88 -1.24
CA LEU A 208 5.06 -17.03 -1.62
C LEU A 208 3.86 -17.37 -0.75
N VAL A 209 3.12 -16.34 -0.35
CA VAL A 209 1.79 -16.50 0.23
C VAL A 209 0.84 -17.05 -0.84
N VAL A 210 0.06 -18.09 -0.54
CA VAL A 210 -0.80 -18.79 -1.52
C VAL A 210 -2.29 -18.53 -1.34
N LYS A 211 -2.69 -18.08 -0.15
CA LYS A 211 -4.05 -17.66 0.23
C LYS A 211 -3.92 -16.52 1.23
N ARG A 212 -4.99 -15.76 1.49
CA ARG A 212 -4.98 -14.73 2.55
C ARG A 212 -4.45 -15.35 3.85
N ALA A 213 -3.40 -14.74 4.40
CA ALA A 213 -2.60 -15.33 5.46
C ALA A 213 -2.56 -14.39 6.67
N ALA A 214 -3.02 -14.89 7.82
CA ALA A 214 -2.99 -14.13 9.06
C ALA A 214 -1.57 -14.11 9.63
N LEU A 215 -1.08 -12.91 9.93
CA LEU A 215 0.14 -12.68 10.70
C LEU A 215 -0.23 -12.61 12.18
N ARG A 216 0.48 -13.41 12.99
CA ARG A 216 0.18 -13.64 14.39
C ARG A 216 1.35 -13.29 15.31
N THR A 217 1.03 -12.82 16.51
CA THR A 217 2.00 -12.53 17.57
C THR A 217 2.68 -13.79 18.08
N PHE A 218 1.93 -14.88 18.20
CA PHE A 218 2.39 -16.21 18.63
C PHE A 218 1.97 -17.26 17.59
N PRO A 219 2.65 -18.42 17.52
CA PRO A 219 2.30 -19.51 16.62
C PRO A 219 1.02 -20.23 17.08
N THR A 220 -0.13 -19.55 16.98
CA THR A 220 -1.43 -20.06 17.39
C THR A 220 -2.59 -19.33 16.70
N SER A 221 -3.68 -20.08 16.47
CA SER A 221 -4.97 -19.54 16.04
C SER A 221 -5.85 -19.11 17.23
N GLN A 222 -5.40 -19.30 18.47
CA GLN A 222 -6.14 -18.86 19.65
C GLN A 222 -6.28 -17.34 19.63
N ARG A 223 -7.53 -16.87 19.69
CA ARG A 223 -7.85 -15.46 19.87
C ARG A 223 -7.80 -15.10 21.35
N VAL A 224 -7.28 -13.93 21.66
CA VAL A 224 -7.17 -13.44 23.05
C VAL A 224 -7.57 -11.97 23.15
N PHE A 225 -8.20 -11.60 24.25
CA PHE A 225 -8.84 -10.30 24.42
C PHE A 225 -8.35 -9.62 25.70
N THR A 226 -8.46 -8.29 25.75
CA THR A 226 -8.11 -7.50 26.95
C THR A 226 -9.21 -7.42 27.99
N SER A 227 -10.43 -7.77 27.62
CA SER A 227 -11.60 -7.79 28.48
C SER A 227 -12.52 -8.94 28.05
N THR A 228 -13.55 -9.22 28.85
CA THR A 228 -14.52 -10.29 28.61
C THR A 228 -15.73 -9.85 27.78
N ASP A 229 -15.80 -8.56 27.43
CA ASP A 229 -16.94 -7.92 26.76
C ASP A 229 -16.60 -7.37 25.36
N ASP A 230 -15.31 -7.37 24.97
CA ASP A 230 -14.83 -6.99 23.64
C ASP A 230 -14.14 -8.17 22.98
N HIS A 231 -14.78 -8.71 21.93
CA HIS A 231 -14.28 -9.82 21.12
C HIS A 231 -13.87 -9.39 19.70
N ASP A 232 -13.85 -8.09 19.40
CA ASP A 232 -13.49 -7.58 18.08
C ASP A 232 -11.98 -7.37 17.93
N ILE A 233 -11.25 -7.25 19.05
CA ILE A 233 -9.80 -6.98 19.06
C ILE A 233 -9.03 -8.21 19.59
N ASP A 234 -8.76 -9.15 18.69
CA ASP A 234 -7.83 -10.25 18.98
C ASP A 234 -6.39 -9.71 19.12
N ARG A 235 -5.84 -9.74 20.34
CA ARG A 235 -4.50 -9.22 20.64
C ARG A 235 -3.37 -10.07 20.09
N PHE A 236 -3.64 -11.27 19.58
CA PHE A 236 -2.65 -12.07 18.86
C PHE A 236 -2.71 -11.92 17.34
N GLN A 237 -3.66 -11.13 16.82
CA GLN A 237 -3.73 -10.77 15.42
C GLN A 237 -2.89 -9.51 15.16
N GLU A 238 -1.96 -9.61 14.21
CA GLU A 238 -1.05 -8.53 13.83
C GLU A 238 -1.47 -7.86 12.52
N SER A 239 -1.64 -8.65 11.46
CA SER A 239 -1.90 -8.18 10.09
C SER A 239 -2.34 -9.35 9.19
N ALA A 240 -2.62 -9.10 7.91
CA ALA A 240 -2.72 -10.12 6.89
C ALA A 240 -1.72 -9.89 5.73
N LEU A 241 -1.35 -10.96 5.03
CA LEU A 241 -0.67 -10.94 3.73
C LEU A 241 -1.54 -11.62 2.66
N TYR A 242 -1.34 -11.24 1.40
CA TYR A 242 -2.19 -11.67 0.29
C TYR A 242 -1.46 -12.58 -0.70
N PRO A 243 -2.18 -13.38 -1.50
CA PRO A 243 -1.58 -14.28 -2.48
C PRO A 243 -0.54 -13.60 -3.37
N GLY A 244 0.61 -14.25 -3.56
CA GLY A 244 1.72 -13.72 -4.34
C GLY A 244 2.66 -12.79 -3.57
N THR A 245 2.41 -12.50 -2.29
CA THR A 245 3.35 -11.74 -1.46
C THR A 245 4.60 -12.58 -1.18
N PRO A 246 5.81 -12.09 -1.50
CA PRO A 246 7.06 -12.76 -1.13
C PRO A 246 7.37 -12.59 0.35
N VAL A 247 7.87 -13.66 0.97
CA VAL A 247 8.35 -13.65 2.35
C VAL A 247 9.65 -14.45 2.49
N ALA A 248 10.46 -14.08 3.47
CA ALA A 248 11.59 -14.88 3.93
C ALA A 248 11.22 -15.59 5.24
N VAL A 249 11.23 -16.91 5.24
CA VAL A 249 11.05 -17.77 6.41
C VAL A 249 12.35 -17.83 7.21
N LEU A 250 12.28 -17.42 8.48
CA LEU A 250 13.44 -17.33 9.37
C LEU A 250 13.45 -18.42 10.45
N HIS A 251 12.28 -18.89 10.87
CA HIS A 251 12.17 -19.90 11.94
C HIS A 251 10.84 -20.66 11.84
N GLY A 252 10.77 -21.84 12.46
CA GLY A 252 9.55 -22.65 12.55
C GLY A 252 9.16 -22.88 14.01
N SER A 253 7.87 -23.03 14.28
CA SER A 253 7.37 -23.37 15.63
C SER A 253 7.76 -24.79 16.03
N ALA A 254 7.65 -25.11 17.32
CA ALA A 254 8.02 -26.41 17.87
C ALA A 254 7.27 -27.60 17.22
N ASP A 255 6.03 -27.36 16.78
CA ASP A 255 5.17 -28.34 16.10
C ASP A 255 5.25 -28.28 14.57
N GLY A 256 6.02 -27.34 14.01
CA GLY A 256 6.12 -27.10 12.56
C GLY A 256 4.87 -26.51 11.89
N ALA A 257 3.80 -26.23 12.65
CA ALA A 257 2.55 -25.72 12.10
C ALA A 257 2.61 -24.23 11.73
N TRP A 258 3.62 -23.52 12.22
CA TRP A 258 3.82 -22.10 11.98
C TRP A 258 5.25 -21.79 11.55
N GLN A 259 5.39 -20.74 10.74
CA GLN A 259 6.67 -20.18 10.33
C GLN A 259 6.74 -18.72 10.75
N PHE A 260 7.86 -18.30 11.34
CA PHE A 260 8.15 -16.88 11.53
C PHE A 260 8.74 -16.31 10.25
N VAL A 261 8.05 -15.36 9.63
CA VAL A 261 8.37 -14.82 8.32
C VAL A 261 8.66 -13.33 8.37
N LEU A 262 9.52 -12.88 7.47
CA LEU A 262 9.81 -11.49 7.16
C LEU A 262 9.18 -11.14 5.80
N ALA A 263 8.23 -10.23 5.80
CA ALA A 263 7.67 -9.58 4.61
C ALA A 263 8.24 -8.17 4.47
N ALA A 264 7.93 -7.50 3.35
CA ALA A 264 8.47 -6.16 3.06
C ALA A 264 8.09 -5.09 4.11
N ASN A 265 7.01 -5.28 4.86
CA ASN A 265 6.47 -4.29 5.80
C ASN A 265 6.08 -4.88 7.16
N TYR A 266 6.45 -6.13 7.45
CA TYR A 266 6.13 -6.80 8.72
C TYR A 266 6.99 -8.04 8.96
N ALA A 267 7.13 -8.44 10.22
CA ALA A 267 7.68 -9.74 10.62
C ALA A 267 6.76 -10.41 11.64
N ALA A 268 6.30 -11.64 11.39
CA ALA A 268 5.34 -12.33 12.25
C ALA A 268 5.21 -13.83 11.98
N TRP A 269 4.44 -14.53 12.82
CA TRP A 269 4.09 -15.93 12.61
C TRP A 269 2.98 -16.07 11.58
N VAL A 270 3.13 -17.02 10.66
CA VAL A 270 2.11 -17.40 9.66
C VAL A 270 1.94 -18.92 9.66
N ALA A 271 0.75 -19.41 9.37
CA ALA A 271 0.51 -20.85 9.29
C ALA A 271 1.30 -21.45 8.11
N THR A 272 1.95 -22.60 8.32
CA THR A 272 2.79 -23.27 7.31
C THR A 272 2.02 -23.64 6.04
N ASP A 273 0.69 -23.83 6.13
CA ASP A 273 -0.18 -24.17 4.99
C ASP A 273 -0.63 -22.94 4.16
N GLN A 274 -0.30 -21.72 4.61
CA GLN A 274 -0.64 -20.46 3.93
C GLN A 274 0.49 -19.93 3.03
N ILE A 275 1.66 -20.58 3.07
CA ILE A 275 2.81 -20.23 2.26
C ILE A 275 3.35 -21.47 1.53
N ALA A 276 4.02 -21.27 0.40
CA ALA A 276 4.70 -22.32 -0.33
C ALA A 276 6.16 -21.95 -0.58
N GLU A 277 7.08 -22.82 -0.16
CA GLU A 277 8.52 -22.56 -0.22
C GLU A 277 9.05 -22.79 -1.64
N GLY A 278 9.86 -21.85 -2.13
CA GLY A 278 10.53 -21.91 -3.42
C GLY A 278 11.99 -21.47 -3.30
N SER A 279 12.72 -21.52 -4.40
CA SER A 279 14.08 -20.94 -4.39
C SER A 279 14.02 -19.42 -4.22
N ARG A 280 15.08 -18.81 -3.69
CA ARG A 280 15.19 -17.34 -3.56
C ARG A 280 14.90 -16.64 -4.89
N ALA A 281 15.50 -17.12 -5.98
CA ALA A 281 15.26 -16.56 -7.31
C ALA A 281 13.79 -16.71 -7.73
N GLU A 282 13.22 -17.92 -7.64
CA GLU A 282 11.83 -18.17 -8.02
C GLU A 282 10.83 -17.25 -7.29
N VAL A 283 11.01 -17.06 -5.97
CA VAL A 283 10.13 -16.24 -5.14
C VAL A 283 10.31 -14.74 -5.39
N LEU A 284 11.55 -14.26 -5.45
CA LEU A 284 11.82 -12.84 -5.60
C LEU A 284 11.56 -12.37 -7.04
N ASP A 285 11.96 -13.14 -8.04
CA ASP A 285 11.66 -12.86 -9.46
C ASP A 285 10.15 -12.85 -9.71
N TYR A 286 9.37 -13.68 -9.00
CA TYR A 286 7.92 -13.68 -9.10
C TYR A 286 7.31 -12.31 -8.79
N ALA A 287 7.88 -11.55 -7.84
CA ALA A 287 7.38 -10.22 -7.47
C ALA A 287 7.65 -9.13 -8.54
N GLN A 288 8.65 -9.34 -9.40
CA GLN A 288 9.06 -8.38 -10.44
C GLN A 288 8.70 -8.84 -11.87
N ARG A 289 8.12 -10.04 -12.02
CA ARG A 289 7.82 -10.65 -13.31
C ARG A 289 6.82 -9.83 -14.14
N GLY A 290 7.29 -9.34 -15.29
CA GLY A 290 6.51 -8.94 -16.45
C GLY A 290 5.37 -7.94 -16.19
N SER A 291 4.39 -7.94 -17.11
CA SER A 291 3.12 -7.23 -16.90
C SER A 291 2.36 -7.89 -15.76
N ARG A 292 1.64 -7.08 -14.97
CA ARG A 292 0.95 -7.59 -13.77
C ARG A 292 -0.50 -7.17 -13.70
N MET A 293 -1.30 -8.02 -13.09
CA MET A 293 -2.70 -7.77 -12.79
C MET A 293 -2.83 -7.36 -11.32
N ILE A 294 -3.37 -6.17 -11.10
CA ILE A 294 -3.63 -5.62 -9.77
C ILE A 294 -5.12 -5.67 -9.48
N VAL A 295 -5.47 -6.18 -8.30
CA VAL A 295 -6.84 -6.14 -7.80
C VAL A 295 -7.17 -4.73 -7.34
N THR A 296 -8.27 -4.20 -7.87
CA THR A 296 -8.80 -2.86 -7.56
C THR A 296 -10.22 -2.92 -6.99
N GLY A 297 -10.77 -4.11 -6.77
CA GLY A 297 -11.97 -4.32 -5.95
C GLY A 297 -11.57 -4.44 -4.49
N ALA A 298 -12.48 -4.17 -3.54
CA ALA A 298 -12.23 -4.51 -2.14
C ALA A 298 -11.90 -6.01 -2.01
N HIS A 299 -12.71 -6.82 -2.69
CA HIS A 299 -12.55 -8.27 -2.86
C HIS A 299 -12.85 -8.67 -4.29
N VAL A 300 -11.99 -9.51 -4.87
CA VAL A 300 -12.20 -10.17 -6.17
C VAL A 300 -11.95 -11.67 -5.98
N GLN A 301 -12.55 -12.52 -6.80
CA GLN A 301 -12.24 -13.96 -6.80
C GLN A 301 -11.64 -14.38 -8.14
N THR A 302 -10.76 -15.38 -8.10
CA THR A 302 -10.47 -16.18 -9.30
C THR A 302 -11.74 -16.88 -9.76
N ALA A 303 -11.79 -17.30 -11.02
CA ALA A 303 -12.90 -18.10 -11.53
C ALA A 303 -13.02 -19.41 -10.73
N TYR A 304 -14.25 -19.89 -10.57
CA TYR A 304 -14.48 -21.23 -10.04
C TYR A 304 -13.94 -22.28 -11.03
N THR A 305 -13.11 -23.19 -10.54
CA THR A 305 -12.58 -24.34 -11.28
C THR A 305 -12.58 -25.60 -10.41
N PRO A 306 -13.32 -26.66 -10.77
CA PRO A 306 -13.28 -27.92 -10.02
C PRO A 306 -11.97 -28.70 -10.21
N GLU A 307 -11.23 -28.46 -11.29
CA GLU A 307 -9.96 -29.13 -11.61
C GLU A 307 -8.79 -28.64 -10.74
N LEU A 308 -8.91 -27.45 -10.15
CA LEU A 308 -7.92 -26.86 -9.26
C LEU A 308 -8.58 -26.28 -7.99
N PRO A 309 -9.05 -27.12 -7.05
CA PRO A 309 -9.78 -26.65 -5.87
C PRO A 309 -9.04 -25.59 -5.03
N ALA A 310 -7.71 -25.70 -4.93
CA ALA A 310 -6.89 -24.75 -4.16
C ALA A 310 -6.83 -23.33 -4.77
N GLY A 311 -7.07 -23.19 -6.08
CA GLY A 311 -7.10 -21.92 -6.79
C GLY A 311 -8.50 -21.48 -7.24
N SER A 312 -9.53 -22.23 -6.87
CA SER A 312 -10.92 -22.03 -7.28
C SER A 312 -11.62 -21.03 -6.38
N ALA A 313 -12.26 -20.00 -6.97
CA ALA A 313 -12.95 -18.94 -6.22
C ALA A 313 -12.08 -18.35 -5.08
N LEU A 314 -10.76 -18.30 -5.29
CA LEU A 314 -9.81 -17.81 -4.31
C LEU A 314 -9.99 -16.31 -4.18
N THR A 315 -10.30 -15.84 -2.97
CA THR A 315 -10.41 -14.42 -2.67
C THR A 315 -9.05 -13.74 -2.80
N LEU A 316 -9.05 -12.65 -3.57
CA LEU A 316 -7.95 -11.75 -3.82
C LEU A 316 -8.35 -10.36 -3.34
N ASP A 317 -7.56 -9.84 -2.43
CA ASP A 317 -7.76 -8.56 -1.77
C ASP A 317 -7.25 -7.38 -2.61
N MET A 318 -7.80 -6.18 -2.40
CA MET A 318 -7.28 -4.97 -3.07
C MET A 318 -5.76 -4.85 -2.93
N GLY A 319 -5.09 -4.57 -4.04
CA GLY A 319 -3.63 -4.46 -4.11
C GLY A 319 -2.91 -5.80 -4.25
N THR A 320 -3.61 -6.94 -4.23
CA THR A 320 -3.05 -8.23 -4.70
C THR A 320 -2.51 -8.06 -6.12
N ASN A 321 -1.27 -8.51 -6.36
CA ASN A 321 -0.50 -8.21 -7.56
C ASN A 321 0.12 -9.46 -8.18
N LEU A 322 -0.55 -10.04 -9.18
CA LEU A 322 -0.18 -11.32 -9.79
C LEU A 322 0.44 -11.12 -11.19
N PRO A 323 1.41 -11.94 -11.62
CA PRO A 323 1.93 -11.88 -12.98
C PRO A 323 0.80 -12.16 -13.97
N LEU A 324 0.71 -11.33 -15.01
CA LEU A 324 -0.20 -11.53 -16.13
C LEU A 324 0.49 -12.43 -17.17
N LEU A 325 -0.19 -13.49 -17.61
CA LEU A 325 0.25 -14.34 -18.71
C LEU A 325 -0.38 -13.84 -20.01
N SER A 326 0.14 -12.74 -20.56
CA SER A 326 -0.43 -12.05 -21.74
C SER A 326 -0.44 -12.89 -23.01
N ASP A 327 0.52 -13.80 -23.14
CA ASP A 327 0.76 -14.57 -24.37
C ASP A 327 0.12 -15.97 -24.31
N TRP A 328 -0.83 -16.18 -23.39
CA TRP A 328 -1.55 -17.44 -23.27
C TRP A 328 -2.36 -17.73 -24.54
N PRO A 329 -2.23 -18.92 -25.17
CA PRO A 329 -2.92 -19.22 -26.41
C PRO A 329 -4.45 -19.11 -26.24
N PRO A 330 -5.16 -18.31 -27.06
CA PRO A 330 -6.59 -18.05 -26.86
C PRO A 330 -7.49 -19.29 -26.91
N GLN A 331 -7.05 -20.34 -27.61
CA GLN A 331 -7.75 -21.61 -27.75
C GLN A 331 -7.31 -22.68 -26.73
N GLN A 332 -6.34 -22.38 -25.87
CA GLN A 332 -5.90 -23.29 -24.81
C GLN A 332 -6.72 -23.03 -23.55
N PRO A 333 -7.53 -24.01 -23.09
CA PRO A 333 -8.28 -23.86 -21.84
C PRO A 333 -7.34 -23.74 -20.63
N VAL A 334 -7.75 -22.92 -19.66
CA VAL A 334 -7.20 -22.90 -18.31
C VAL A 334 -8.20 -23.62 -17.43
N HIS A 335 -7.84 -24.82 -16.96
CA HIS A 335 -8.68 -25.64 -16.09
C HIS A 335 -10.14 -25.77 -16.58
N GLY A 336 -10.31 -26.27 -17.81
CA GLY A 336 -11.64 -26.53 -18.40
C GLY A 336 -12.34 -25.29 -18.99
N GLN A 337 -11.82 -24.08 -18.84
CA GLN A 337 -12.43 -22.85 -19.35
C GLN A 337 -11.52 -22.10 -20.34
N LEU A 338 -12.07 -21.67 -21.47
CA LEU A 338 -11.36 -20.78 -22.41
C LEU A 338 -11.17 -19.37 -21.82
N PRO A 339 -10.01 -18.73 -21.99
CA PRO A 339 -9.71 -17.41 -21.41
C PRO A 339 -10.39 -16.24 -22.14
N LEU A 340 -11.28 -16.48 -23.11
CA LEU A 340 -11.92 -15.44 -23.95
C LEU A 340 -12.47 -14.25 -23.13
N ALA A 341 -13.16 -14.55 -22.03
CA ALA A 341 -13.79 -13.56 -21.15
C ALA A 341 -13.05 -13.37 -19.81
N ALA A 342 -11.78 -13.76 -19.73
CA ALA A 342 -10.97 -13.69 -18.53
C ALA A 342 -9.56 -13.16 -18.80
N TYR A 343 -8.87 -12.78 -17.75
CA TYR A 343 -7.44 -12.61 -17.73
C TYR A 343 -6.79 -13.88 -17.21
N VAL A 344 -5.68 -14.30 -17.83
CA VAL A 344 -4.87 -15.42 -17.32
C VAL A 344 -3.77 -14.84 -16.45
N VAL A 345 -3.79 -15.19 -15.17
CA VAL A 345 -2.74 -14.82 -14.20
C VAL A 345 -1.97 -16.05 -13.77
N GLN A 346 -0.76 -15.85 -13.26
CA GLN A 346 -0.01 -16.91 -12.60
C GLN A 346 -0.30 -16.87 -11.09
N LEU A 347 -0.85 -17.95 -10.53
CA LEU A 347 -1.19 -18.08 -9.12
C LEU A 347 -0.15 -18.98 -8.42
N PRO A 348 0.35 -18.60 -7.23
CA PRO A 348 1.19 -19.47 -6.43
C PRO A 348 0.32 -20.42 -5.61
N LEU A 349 0.61 -21.70 -5.68
CA LEU A 349 -0.02 -22.75 -4.88
C LEU A 349 1.02 -23.53 -4.08
N ARG A 350 0.55 -24.13 -2.99
CA ARG A 350 1.32 -25.04 -2.15
C ARG A 350 0.97 -26.47 -2.53
N ILE A 351 1.95 -27.25 -2.99
CA ILE A 351 1.75 -28.69 -3.20
C ILE A 351 1.95 -29.47 -1.88
N ALA A 352 1.65 -30.77 -1.91
CA ALA A 352 1.58 -31.61 -0.70
C ALA A 352 2.87 -31.57 0.15
N ASP A 353 4.04 -31.54 -0.50
CA ASP A 353 5.35 -31.48 0.16
C ASP A 353 5.75 -30.07 0.64
N GLY A 354 4.89 -29.06 0.44
CA GLY A 354 5.11 -27.68 0.86
C GLY A 354 5.86 -26.80 -0.13
N ARG A 355 6.28 -27.35 -1.27
CA ARG A 355 6.91 -26.56 -2.31
C ARG A 355 5.91 -25.68 -3.06
N LEU A 356 6.45 -24.61 -3.62
CA LEU A 356 5.78 -23.70 -4.53
C LEU A 356 5.50 -24.38 -5.87
N GLN A 357 4.26 -24.23 -6.33
CA GLN A 357 3.86 -24.51 -7.70
C GLN A 357 3.17 -23.28 -8.28
N LEU A 358 3.64 -22.80 -9.42
CA LEU A 358 3.02 -21.70 -10.15
C LEU A 358 2.08 -22.27 -11.22
N VAL A 359 0.80 -21.90 -11.17
CA VAL A 359 -0.23 -22.42 -12.08
C VAL A 359 -1.00 -21.28 -12.75
N PRO A 360 -1.51 -21.44 -13.98
CA PRO A 360 -2.41 -20.46 -14.57
C PRO A 360 -3.76 -20.43 -13.82
N ALA A 361 -4.34 -19.26 -13.64
CA ALA A 361 -5.68 -19.10 -13.11
C ALA A 361 -6.43 -18.01 -13.89
N LEU A 362 -7.76 -18.11 -13.94
CA LEU A 362 -8.59 -17.12 -14.59
C LEU A 362 -9.12 -16.09 -13.59
N ILE A 363 -9.08 -14.82 -13.96
CA ILE A 363 -9.85 -13.76 -13.31
C ILE A 363 -10.86 -13.23 -14.34
N PRO A 364 -12.18 -13.26 -14.06
CA PRO A 364 -13.18 -12.75 -15.00
C PRO A 364 -12.92 -11.29 -15.42
N ARG A 365 -13.13 -10.94 -16.69
CA ARG A 365 -12.95 -9.56 -17.18
C ARG A 365 -13.87 -8.54 -16.50
N ALA A 366 -15.01 -8.99 -15.97
CA ALA A 366 -15.94 -8.15 -15.22
C ALA A 366 -15.50 -7.86 -13.79
N ALA A 367 -14.48 -8.57 -13.28
CA ALA A 367 -13.94 -8.29 -11.96
C ALA A 367 -13.20 -6.95 -11.95
N ASP A 368 -13.19 -6.30 -10.78
CA ASP A 368 -12.49 -5.04 -10.57
C ASP A 368 -10.96 -5.24 -10.52
N VAL A 369 -10.35 -5.45 -11.67
CA VAL A 369 -8.90 -5.65 -11.82
C VAL A 369 -8.33 -4.79 -12.94
N ARG A 370 -7.02 -4.54 -12.88
CA ARG A 370 -6.31 -3.69 -13.83
C ARG A 370 -4.93 -4.23 -14.18
N ILE A 371 -4.55 -4.11 -15.44
CA ILE A 371 -3.15 -4.31 -15.85
C ILE A 371 -2.33 -3.10 -15.39
N GLY A 372 -1.43 -3.32 -14.43
CA GLY A 372 -0.65 -2.28 -13.75
C GLY A 372 -1.46 -1.42 -12.77
N PRO A 373 -0.78 -0.50 -12.06
CA PRO A 373 -1.42 0.35 -11.05
C PRO A 373 -2.40 1.34 -11.66
N LEU A 374 -3.33 1.82 -10.83
CA LEU A 374 -4.16 2.97 -11.15
C LEU A 374 -3.30 4.23 -11.21
N PRO A 375 -3.68 5.23 -12.03
CA PRO A 375 -3.06 6.55 -11.97
C PRO A 375 -3.13 7.11 -10.54
N ALA A 376 -2.02 7.60 -9.99
CA ALA A 376 -1.97 8.17 -8.65
C ALA A 376 -2.64 9.56 -8.59
N SER A 377 -3.95 9.60 -8.81
CA SER A 377 -4.82 10.78 -8.83
C SER A 377 -5.82 10.71 -7.67
N ASP A 378 -6.35 11.86 -7.25
CA ASP A 378 -7.37 11.91 -6.19
C ASP A 378 -8.64 11.15 -6.58
N ALA A 379 -9.04 11.20 -7.85
CA ALA A 379 -10.21 10.49 -8.34
C ALA A 379 -10.05 8.97 -8.27
N ALA A 380 -8.86 8.45 -8.60
CA ALA A 380 -8.58 7.04 -8.42
C ALA A 380 -8.58 6.69 -6.93
N LEU A 381 -7.84 7.44 -6.11
CA LEU A 381 -7.75 7.23 -4.66
C LEU A 381 -9.14 7.18 -3.99
N LEU A 382 -9.99 8.17 -4.27
CA LEU A 382 -11.34 8.24 -3.72
C LEU A 382 -12.19 7.06 -4.17
N ARG A 383 -12.18 6.69 -5.46
CA ARG A 383 -12.93 5.53 -5.93
C ARG A 383 -12.50 4.24 -5.23
N GLN A 384 -11.21 4.08 -4.95
CA GLN A 384 -10.70 2.90 -4.25
C GLN A 384 -11.10 2.90 -2.77
N ALA A 385 -10.94 4.03 -2.09
CA ALA A 385 -11.34 4.19 -0.70
C ALA A 385 -12.84 3.88 -0.48
N PHE A 386 -13.70 4.36 -1.37
CA PHE A 386 -15.15 4.16 -1.26
C PHE A 386 -15.62 2.73 -1.60
N LYS A 387 -14.79 1.88 -2.22
CA LYS A 387 -15.14 0.45 -2.40
C LYS A 387 -15.21 -0.33 -1.09
N PHE A 388 -14.56 0.18 -0.05
CA PHE A 388 -14.63 -0.40 1.28
C PHE A 388 -15.74 0.20 2.15
N LEU A 389 -16.49 1.21 1.68
CA LEU A 389 -17.51 1.86 2.50
C LEU A 389 -18.51 0.82 3.06
N GLY A 390 -18.65 0.76 4.38
CA GLY A 390 -19.49 -0.23 5.07
C GLY A 390 -18.83 -1.58 5.36
N GLU A 391 -17.58 -1.82 4.95
CA GLU A 391 -16.80 -2.99 5.39
C GLU A 391 -16.62 -2.94 6.91
N ARG A 392 -16.81 -4.09 7.57
CA ARG A 392 -16.69 -4.21 9.03
C ARG A 392 -15.24 -4.00 9.45
N TYR A 393 -15.02 -3.30 10.56
CA TYR A 393 -13.69 -3.16 11.14
C TYR A 393 -13.12 -4.53 11.54
N GLY A 394 -11.94 -4.85 11.02
CA GLY A 394 -11.18 -6.06 11.31
C GLY A 394 -9.80 -5.72 11.86
N TRP A 395 -9.64 -5.79 13.19
CA TRP A 395 -8.36 -5.54 13.85
C TRP A 395 -7.24 -6.38 13.23
N GLY A 396 -6.14 -5.77 12.80
CA GLY A 396 -5.03 -6.49 12.17
C GLY A 396 -5.47 -7.23 10.90
N ASN A 397 -6.46 -6.72 10.16
CA ASN A 397 -7.08 -7.37 9.00
C ASN A 397 -7.81 -8.70 9.31
N ASP A 398 -8.31 -8.89 10.54
CA ASP A 398 -9.21 -10.01 10.86
C ASP A 398 -10.55 -9.92 10.10
N TYR A 399 -11.37 -10.97 10.17
CA TYR A 399 -12.69 -11.07 9.52
C TYR A 399 -12.66 -10.89 7.99
N ASP A 400 -11.52 -11.17 7.37
CA ASP A 400 -11.26 -10.86 5.96
C ASP A 400 -11.45 -9.37 5.60
N ALA A 401 -11.31 -8.47 6.59
CA ALA A 401 -11.53 -7.04 6.45
C ALA A 401 -10.23 -6.24 6.67
N ARG A 402 -10.35 -4.93 6.90
CA ARG A 402 -9.25 -4.01 7.19
C ARG A 402 -9.37 -3.43 8.59
N ASP A 403 -8.23 -2.95 9.11
CA ASP A 403 -8.21 -1.93 10.16
C ASP A 403 -7.87 -0.57 9.53
N CYS A 404 -7.83 0.49 10.35
CA CYS A 404 -7.55 1.85 9.87
C CYS A 404 -6.30 1.96 8.98
N SER A 405 -5.20 1.33 9.37
CA SER A 405 -3.93 1.39 8.65
C SER A 405 -3.88 0.43 7.46
N GLY A 406 -4.47 -0.77 7.58
CA GLY A 406 -4.63 -1.72 6.49
C GLY A 406 -5.50 -1.18 5.37
N PHE A 407 -6.56 -0.43 5.71
CA PHE A 407 -7.44 0.27 4.76
C PHE A 407 -6.66 1.27 3.91
N VAL A 408 -5.94 2.19 4.55
CA VAL A 408 -5.13 3.20 3.84
C VAL A 408 -4.07 2.53 2.98
N LEU A 409 -3.39 1.53 3.54
CA LEU A 409 -2.32 0.80 2.87
C LEU A 409 -2.81 0.09 1.60
N ASP A 410 -3.94 -0.61 1.65
CA ASP A 410 -4.50 -1.32 0.49
C ASP A 410 -5.00 -0.35 -0.60
N VAL A 411 -5.64 0.75 -0.18
CA VAL A 411 -6.05 1.82 -1.09
C VAL A 411 -4.84 2.36 -1.85
N TYR A 412 -3.76 2.76 -1.16
CA TYR A 412 -2.54 3.27 -1.83
C TYR A 412 -1.81 2.21 -2.65
N ARG A 413 -1.84 0.94 -2.22
CA ARG A 413 -1.23 -0.17 -2.95
C ARG A 413 -1.87 -0.37 -4.33
N SER A 414 -3.17 -0.13 -4.47
CA SER A 414 -3.85 -0.18 -5.78
C SER A 414 -3.39 0.91 -6.77
N LEU A 415 -2.79 2.00 -6.26
CA LEU A 415 -2.12 3.07 -7.03
C LEU A 415 -0.62 2.79 -7.21
N GLY A 416 -0.11 1.65 -6.74
CA GLY A 416 1.30 1.26 -6.82
C GLY A 416 2.19 1.87 -5.72
N ILE A 417 1.61 2.50 -4.71
CA ILE A 417 2.35 3.15 -3.61
C ILE A 417 2.33 2.24 -2.40
N VAL A 418 3.50 1.92 -1.86
CA VAL A 418 3.64 1.09 -0.65
C VAL A 418 3.63 1.99 0.59
N LEU A 419 3.15 1.47 1.72
CA LEU A 419 3.18 2.14 3.02
C LEU A 419 3.61 1.16 4.14
N PRO A 420 4.19 1.67 5.24
CA PRO A 420 4.36 0.90 6.47
C PRO A 420 3.03 0.32 6.97
N ARG A 421 3.08 -0.84 7.63
CA ARG A 421 1.84 -1.53 8.05
C ARG A 421 1.12 -0.84 9.20
N ASN A 422 1.85 -0.44 10.25
CA ASN A 422 1.24 0.08 11.47
C ASN A 422 1.04 1.59 11.40
N THR A 423 -0.06 2.08 11.97
CA THR A 423 -0.33 3.52 12.16
C THR A 423 0.87 4.28 12.73
N GLY A 424 1.54 3.71 13.75
CA GLY A 424 2.68 4.34 14.39
C GLY A 424 3.91 4.45 13.48
N ASP A 425 4.15 3.44 12.64
CA ASP A 425 5.28 3.43 11.71
C ASP A 425 5.01 4.39 10.54
N GLN A 426 3.78 4.41 10.03
CA GLN A 426 3.37 5.41 9.04
C GLN A 426 3.55 6.84 9.56
N ALA A 427 3.11 7.13 10.80
CA ALA A 427 3.24 8.46 11.39
C ALA A 427 4.71 8.88 11.67
N ARG A 428 5.61 7.92 11.87
CA ARG A 428 7.04 8.18 12.11
C ARG A 428 7.90 8.09 10.86
N SER A 429 7.32 7.67 9.74
CA SER A 429 8.07 7.45 8.50
C SER A 429 8.80 8.73 8.08
N PRO A 430 10.12 8.65 7.83
CA PRO A 430 10.89 9.82 7.37
C PRO A 430 10.59 10.16 5.91
N VAL A 431 9.94 9.25 5.16
CA VAL A 431 9.65 9.40 3.73
C VAL A 431 8.31 10.09 3.48
N LEU A 432 7.34 9.90 4.39
CA LEU A 432 6.04 10.54 4.31
C LEU A 432 6.14 12.03 4.70
N ARG A 433 5.89 12.93 3.74
CA ARG A 433 6.07 14.38 3.95
C ARG A 433 5.10 14.90 5.00
N ARG A 434 5.63 15.46 6.09
CA ARG A 434 4.81 16.09 7.12
C ARG A 434 4.12 17.35 6.59
N VAL A 435 2.82 17.45 6.82
CA VAL A 435 2.01 18.66 6.59
C VAL A 435 2.01 19.48 7.88
N PRO A 436 2.23 20.80 7.83
CA PRO A 436 2.25 21.63 9.02
C PRO A 436 0.93 21.58 9.81
N PHE A 437 1.01 21.10 11.05
CA PHE A 437 -0.06 21.16 12.02
C PHE A 437 0.56 21.28 13.42
N ASP A 438 0.26 22.35 14.14
CA ASP A 438 0.71 22.54 15.51
C ASP A 438 -0.48 22.37 16.45
N VAL A 439 -0.53 21.22 17.12
CA VAL A 439 -1.60 20.86 18.05
C VAL A 439 -1.70 21.84 19.23
N ARG A 440 -0.60 22.56 19.56
CA ARG A 440 -0.53 23.55 20.65
C ARG A 440 -0.93 24.96 20.22
N ALA A 441 -1.13 25.19 18.92
CA ALA A 441 -1.55 26.50 18.42
C ALA A 441 -2.99 26.83 18.87
N PRO A 442 -3.37 28.12 18.97
CA PRO A 442 -4.74 28.51 19.25
C PRO A 442 -5.73 27.90 18.25
N MET A 443 -6.94 27.59 18.70
CA MET A 443 -7.97 26.93 17.87
C MET A 443 -8.15 27.56 16.48
N PRO A 444 -8.25 28.90 16.30
CA PRO A 444 -8.38 29.48 14.96
C PRO A 444 -7.22 29.15 14.01
N GLN A 445 -5.99 29.08 14.52
CA GLN A 445 -4.81 28.74 13.73
C GLN A 445 -4.81 27.26 13.35
N ARG A 446 -5.23 26.38 14.25
CA ARG A 446 -5.37 24.94 13.96
C ARG A 446 -6.44 24.70 12.90
N LEU A 447 -7.57 25.38 12.98
CA LEU A 447 -8.62 25.34 11.95
C LEU A 447 -8.11 25.87 10.60
N GLN A 448 -7.29 26.91 10.59
CA GLN A 448 -6.66 27.41 9.37
C GLN A 448 -5.69 26.37 8.77
N GLN A 449 -4.87 25.70 9.58
CA GLN A 449 -4.00 24.61 9.13
C GLN A 449 -4.80 23.44 8.57
N LEU A 450 -5.87 23.03 9.25
CA LEU A 450 -6.77 21.97 8.81
C LEU A 450 -7.53 22.32 7.52
N ALA A 451 -7.78 23.59 7.23
CA ALA A 451 -8.38 24.00 5.97
C ALA A 451 -7.41 23.91 4.76
N GLN A 452 -6.12 23.65 4.99
CA GLN A 452 -5.10 23.50 3.94
C GLN A 452 -4.73 22.04 3.62
N VAL A 453 -5.30 21.08 4.36
CA VAL A 453 -5.10 19.66 4.03
C VAL A 453 -5.69 19.35 2.66
N GLN A 454 -5.20 18.31 2.02
CA GLN A 454 -5.61 17.92 0.67
C GLN A 454 -6.19 16.52 0.67
N ILE A 455 -6.98 16.21 -0.36
CA ILE A 455 -7.39 14.84 -0.63
C ILE A 455 -6.13 13.96 -0.66
N GLY A 456 -6.16 12.84 0.06
CA GLY A 456 -5.02 11.95 0.21
C GLY A 456 -4.13 12.21 1.42
N ASP A 457 -4.25 13.35 2.09
CA ASP A 457 -3.54 13.55 3.35
C ASP A 457 -4.00 12.54 4.41
N LEU A 458 -3.04 12.04 5.19
CA LEU A 458 -3.25 11.08 6.25
C LEU A 458 -3.15 11.80 7.59
N ILE A 459 -4.22 11.75 8.38
CA ILE A 459 -4.28 12.33 9.72
C ILE A 459 -4.09 11.22 10.74
N TYR A 460 -3.04 11.33 11.56
CA TYR A 460 -2.69 10.34 12.56
C TYR A 460 -3.07 10.80 13.97
N LEU A 461 -3.57 9.84 14.74
CA LEU A 461 -3.84 9.92 16.16
C LEU A 461 -3.24 8.67 16.84
N PRO A 462 -3.12 8.63 18.17
CA PRO A 462 -2.70 7.42 18.86
C PRO A 462 -3.60 6.23 18.50
N GLY A 463 -3.03 5.25 17.78
CA GLY A 463 -3.72 4.04 17.36
C GLY A 463 -4.72 4.20 16.20
N HIS A 464 -4.80 5.35 15.54
CA HIS A 464 -5.75 5.58 14.45
C HIS A 464 -5.17 6.43 13.30
N VAL A 465 -5.58 6.12 12.06
CA VAL A 465 -5.28 6.93 10.87
C VAL A 465 -6.55 7.17 10.07
N MET A 466 -6.66 8.36 9.49
CA MET A 466 -7.79 8.77 8.65
C MET A 466 -7.30 9.32 7.31
N LEU A 467 -8.05 9.03 6.25
CA LEU A 467 -7.78 9.54 4.91
C LEU A 467 -8.66 10.76 4.63
N VAL A 468 -8.05 11.91 4.32
CA VAL A 468 -8.79 13.11 3.90
C VAL A 468 -9.39 12.88 2.51
N ILE A 469 -10.70 13.12 2.39
CA ILE A 469 -11.45 12.93 1.14
C ILE A 469 -11.89 14.23 0.47
N GLY A 470 -11.78 15.36 1.15
CA GLY A 470 -12.12 16.67 0.59
C GLY A 470 -12.58 17.64 1.65
N HIS A 471 -13.20 18.73 1.19
CA HIS A 471 -13.74 19.78 2.05
C HIS A 471 -15.20 20.03 1.73
N GLU A 472 -15.98 20.33 2.77
CA GLU A 472 -17.33 20.85 2.65
C GLU A 472 -17.47 22.04 3.61
N ARG A 473 -18.00 23.16 3.11
CA ARG A 473 -18.14 24.42 3.89
C ARG A 473 -16.84 24.84 4.58
N GLY A 474 -15.69 24.59 3.94
CA GLY A 474 -14.36 24.94 4.47
C GLY A 474 -13.81 23.99 5.55
N ALA A 475 -14.52 22.93 5.91
CA ALA A 475 -14.09 21.93 6.88
C ALA A 475 -13.65 20.63 6.19
N PRO A 476 -12.57 19.98 6.65
CA PRO A 476 -12.12 18.71 6.10
C PRO A 476 -13.05 17.55 6.49
N TRP A 477 -13.22 16.63 5.55
CA TRP A 477 -13.90 15.36 5.72
C TRP A 477 -12.93 14.21 5.54
N VAL A 478 -13.22 13.10 6.21
CA VAL A 478 -12.38 11.91 6.20
C VAL A 478 -13.18 10.65 5.92
N ILE A 479 -12.50 9.67 5.33
CA ILE A 479 -12.93 8.27 5.32
C ILE A 479 -11.93 7.46 6.14
N HIS A 480 -12.42 6.57 6.99
CA HIS A 480 -11.59 5.81 7.91
C HIS A 480 -12.31 4.58 8.42
N ASP A 481 -11.54 3.54 8.71
CA ASP A 481 -12.05 2.34 9.37
C ASP A 481 -11.93 2.48 10.89
N VAL A 482 -13.04 2.45 11.62
CA VAL A 482 -13.05 2.78 13.05
C VAL A 482 -14.13 2.03 13.82
N ALA A 483 -13.82 1.64 15.05
CA ALA A 483 -14.79 1.02 15.97
C ALA A 483 -15.94 1.98 16.34
N GLY A 484 -15.66 3.27 16.53
CA GLY A 484 -16.69 4.25 16.82
C GLY A 484 -16.19 5.68 16.86
N ALA A 485 -17.13 6.61 16.95
CA ALA A 485 -16.88 8.05 16.95
C ALA A 485 -17.77 8.73 17.99
N ASN A 486 -17.21 9.65 18.77
CA ASN A 486 -18.00 10.49 19.67
C ASN A 486 -18.31 11.82 18.98
N TYR A 487 -19.50 12.35 19.20
CA TYR A 487 -19.93 13.64 18.68
C TYR A 487 -20.97 14.29 19.60
N ARG A 488 -21.21 15.58 19.43
CA ARG A 488 -22.28 16.30 20.15
C ARG A 488 -23.57 16.28 19.32
N ALA A 489 -24.64 15.73 19.89
CA ALA A 489 -25.97 15.72 19.27
C ALA A 489 -26.64 17.10 19.36
N ALA A 490 -27.75 17.27 18.63
CA ALA A 490 -28.48 18.53 18.56
C ALA A 490 -29.03 19.00 19.91
N ASP A 491 -29.31 18.08 20.83
CA ASP A 491 -29.74 18.36 22.21
C ASP A 491 -28.57 18.73 23.15
N GLY A 492 -27.34 18.78 22.63
CA GLY A 492 -26.14 19.09 23.39
C GLY A 492 -25.49 17.89 24.09
N SER A 493 -26.12 16.72 24.09
CA SER A 493 -25.55 15.50 24.70
C SER A 493 -24.38 14.95 23.87
N VAL A 494 -23.41 14.30 24.52
CA VAL A 494 -22.37 13.54 23.81
C VAL A 494 -22.88 12.14 23.51
N GLN A 495 -22.87 11.79 22.23
CA GLN A 495 -23.27 10.48 21.73
C GLN A 495 -22.07 9.73 21.18
N ARG A 496 -22.10 8.40 21.29
CA ARG A 496 -21.11 7.51 20.67
C ARG A 496 -21.76 6.72 19.55
N ALA A 497 -21.39 7.03 18.31
CA ALA A 497 -21.72 6.18 17.17
C ALA A 497 -20.87 4.91 17.22
N ARG A 498 -21.53 3.74 17.25
CA ARG A 498 -20.89 2.43 17.03
C ARG A 498 -20.79 2.22 15.52
N LEU A 499 -19.70 2.70 14.93
CA LEU A 499 -19.48 2.63 13.49
C LEU A 499 -19.03 1.22 13.07
N ASN A 500 -18.04 0.67 13.77
CA ASN A 500 -17.46 -0.65 13.56
C ASN A 500 -17.20 -1.00 12.08
N GLY A 501 -16.64 -0.05 11.33
CA GLY A 501 -16.35 -0.21 9.92
C GLY A 501 -15.92 1.06 9.21
N VAL A 502 -15.66 0.94 7.92
CA VAL A 502 -15.25 2.04 7.05
C VAL A 502 -16.38 3.05 6.91
N SER A 503 -16.13 4.25 7.42
CA SER A 503 -17.13 5.31 7.56
C SER A 503 -16.59 6.64 7.03
N VAL A 504 -17.49 7.44 6.46
CA VAL A 504 -17.22 8.85 6.10
C VAL A 504 -17.72 9.73 7.24
N THR A 505 -16.85 10.60 7.75
CA THR A 505 -17.21 11.52 8.84
C THR A 505 -16.66 12.94 8.58
N PRO A 506 -17.37 13.99 9.05
CA PRO A 506 -16.76 15.31 9.15
C PRO A 506 -15.72 15.27 10.28
N LEU A 507 -14.54 15.87 10.08
CA LEU A 507 -13.46 15.78 11.08
C LEU A 507 -13.74 16.62 12.32
N LEU A 508 -14.11 17.89 12.12
CA LEU A 508 -14.22 18.88 13.21
C LEU A 508 -15.27 18.54 14.27
N PRO A 509 -16.43 17.92 13.95
CA PRO A 509 -17.47 17.62 14.93
C PRO A 509 -17.16 16.43 15.83
N LEU A 510 -16.11 15.66 15.52
CA LEU A 510 -15.68 14.53 16.31
C LEU A 510 -15.10 14.98 17.65
N LEU A 511 -15.32 14.16 18.67
CA LEU A 511 -14.83 14.33 20.03
C LEU A 511 -13.97 13.14 20.45
N ALA A 512 -12.90 13.41 21.18
CA ALA A 512 -12.15 12.37 21.88
C ALA A 512 -12.87 11.96 23.17
N SER A 513 -13.37 12.95 23.91
CA SER A 513 -14.19 12.82 25.12
C SER A 513 -15.11 14.04 25.25
N ASP A 514 -16.00 14.06 26.23
CA ASP A 514 -16.81 15.26 26.47
C ASP A 514 -15.92 16.47 26.78
N GLY A 515 -16.13 17.55 26.03
CA GLY A 515 -15.32 18.77 26.10
C GLY A 515 -13.97 18.71 25.38
N THR A 516 -13.54 17.57 24.81
CA THR A 516 -12.25 17.45 24.11
C THR A 516 -12.44 17.19 22.61
N PRO A 517 -12.18 18.19 21.74
CA PRO A 517 -12.18 18.02 20.29
C PRO A 517 -11.24 16.90 19.83
N PHE A 518 -11.67 16.12 18.84
CA PHE A 518 -10.85 15.03 18.30
C PHE A 518 -9.52 15.52 17.71
N ILE A 519 -9.52 16.73 17.15
CA ILE A 519 -8.34 17.36 16.57
C ILE A 519 -7.23 17.69 17.59
N ASP A 520 -7.55 17.69 18.89
CA ASP A 520 -6.56 17.90 19.96
C ASP A 520 -5.63 16.68 20.14
N ASN A 521 -6.01 15.52 19.58
CA ASN A 521 -5.23 14.29 19.63
C ASN A 521 -4.46 13.99 18.34
N ILE A 522 -4.43 14.93 17.37
CA ILE A 522 -3.64 14.76 16.15
C ILE A 522 -2.15 14.78 16.51
N THR A 523 -1.45 13.68 16.18
CA THR A 523 0.00 13.54 16.38
C THR A 523 0.79 13.93 15.14
N GLY A 524 0.18 13.82 13.96
CA GLY A 524 0.79 14.21 12.69
C GLY A 524 -0.21 14.21 11.54
N ILE A 525 0.11 14.99 10.51
CA ILE A 525 -0.55 14.93 9.22
C ILE A 525 0.55 14.70 8.19
N HIS A 526 0.38 13.71 7.32
CA HIS A 526 1.37 13.40 6.29
C HIS A 526 0.74 13.38 4.91
N ARG A 527 1.54 13.74 3.91
CA ARG A 527 1.17 13.71 2.50
C ARG A 527 2.11 12.81 1.73
N ILE A 528 1.53 12.03 0.84
CA ILE A 528 2.25 11.20 -0.12
C ILE A 528 2.49 12.02 -1.38
N VAL A 529 3.76 12.29 -1.67
CA VAL A 529 4.23 13.15 -2.77
C VAL A 529 5.56 12.61 -3.32
N PRO A 530 5.98 13.04 -4.53
CA PRO A 530 7.31 12.69 -5.01
C PRO A 530 8.40 13.18 -4.06
N ILE A 531 9.44 12.37 -3.89
CA ILE A 531 10.63 12.72 -3.09
C ILE A 531 11.25 14.02 -3.61
N GLY A 532 11.61 14.93 -2.70
CA GLY A 532 12.20 16.22 -3.03
C GLY A 532 11.21 17.28 -3.56
N SER A 533 9.91 16.97 -3.60
CA SER A 533 8.90 18.00 -3.94
C SER A 533 8.78 19.04 -2.83
N PRO A 534 8.67 20.34 -3.18
CA PRO A 534 8.54 21.43 -2.23
C PRO A 534 7.30 21.33 -1.33
#